data_AF-A0A1M5ZA68-F1
#
_entry.id   AF-A0A1M5ZA68-F1
#
_cell.length_a   1.000
_cell.length_b   1.000
_cell.length_c   1.000
_cell.angle_alpha   90.00
_cell.angle_beta   90.00
_cell.angle_gamma   90.00
#
_symmetry.space_group_name_H-M   'P 1'
#
loop_
_entity.id
_entity.type
_entity.pdbx_description
1 polymer ?
#
loop_
_entity_poly.entity_id
_entity_poly.type
_entity_poly.pdbx_seq_one_letter_code
_entity_poly.pdbx_strand_id
1 'polypeptide(L)'
;MQKALLAATLLALTSPLSAATLTLPEGATPLAINGLPIKDAEQTLTFAEGKQVLSLRYEQSFRPLFTPNLYSTPTWLVKLSLEPGQSYQLELDAPEQAKQWQAFMQAPGMVVVDSEGNRQPVEPKTVEQWLVELL
;
A
#
# COMPACT_ATOMS: atom_id res chain seq x y z
N MET A 1 -50.11 1.23 37.43
CA MET A 1 -49.53 1.94 36.27
C MET A 1 -48.29 1.20 35.85
N GLN A 2 -48.35 0.52 34.70
CA GLN A 2 -47.23 -0.20 34.09
C GLN A 2 -46.35 0.81 33.34
N LYS A 3 -45.04 0.83 33.62
CA LYS A 3 -44.02 1.32 32.69
C LYS A 3 -42.80 0.42 32.80
N ALA A 4 -42.85 -0.68 32.06
CA ALA A 4 -41.67 -1.44 31.70
C ALA A 4 -40.82 -0.54 30.79
N LEU A 5 -39.64 -0.13 31.28
CA LEU A 5 -38.66 0.58 30.49
C LEU A 5 -38.00 -0.46 29.58
N LEU A 6 -38.33 -0.44 28.28
CA LEU A 6 -37.70 -1.28 27.27
C LEU A 6 -36.21 -0.91 27.20
N ALA A 7 -35.36 -1.86 27.59
CA ALA A 7 -33.94 -1.83 27.25
C ALA A 7 -33.81 -1.99 25.74
N ALA A 8 -33.52 -0.87 25.06
CA ALA A 8 -33.19 -0.88 23.65
C ALA A 8 -31.79 -1.46 23.46
N THR A 9 -31.72 -2.77 23.24
CA THR A 9 -30.54 -3.44 22.68
C THR A 9 -30.37 -3.01 21.23
N LEU A 10 -29.77 -1.83 20.99
CA LEU A 10 -29.09 -1.54 19.74
C LEU A 10 -27.79 -2.34 19.70
N LEU A 11 -27.90 -3.64 19.45
CA LEU A 11 -26.81 -4.37 18.82
C LEU A 11 -26.84 -3.97 17.36
N ALA A 12 -26.26 -2.80 17.08
CA ALA A 12 -25.94 -2.40 15.73
C ALA A 12 -25.14 -3.53 15.09
N LEU A 13 -25.71 -4.11 14.04
CA LEU A 13 -25.08 -5.07 13.16
C LEU A 13 -23.83 -4.41 12.57
N THR A 14 -22.69 -4.55 13.23
CA THR A 14 -21.39 -4.34 12.59
C THR A 14 -21.22 -5.52 11.65
N SER A 15 -21.81 -5.44 10.45
CA SER A 15 -21.40 -6.29 9.34
C SER A 15 -19.87 -6.20 9.28
N PRO A 16 -19.14 -7.33 9.28
CA PRO A 16 -17.72 -7.29 9.03
C PRO A 16 -17.56 -6.72 7.62
N LEU A 17 -17.24 -5.43 7.54
CA LEU A 17 -16.91 -4.75 6.30
C LEU A 17 -15.68 -5.51 5.79
N SER A 18 -15.86 -6.30 4.74
CA SER A 18 -14.79 -7.16 4.22
C SER A 18 -13.65 -6.26 3.81
N ALA A 19 -12.53 -6.32 4.50
CA ALA A 19 -11.41 -5.45 4.20
C ALA A 19 -10.77 -5.88 2.88
N ALA A 20 -10.28 -4.93 2.10
CA ALA A 20 -9.46 -5.23 0.93
C ALA A 20 -8.10 -5.73 1.39
N THR A 21 -7.44 -6.59 0.62
CA THR A 21 -6.06 -7.00 0.89
C THR A 21 -5.14 -6.55 -0.23
N LEU A 22 -3.91 -6.17 0.12
CA LEU A 22 -2.87 -5.80 -0.83
C LEU A 22 -1.60 -6.58 -0.51
N THR A 23 -1.19 -7.44 -1.44
CA THR A 23 0.09 -8.13 -1.35
C THR A 23 1.18 -7.28 -1.99
N LEU A 24 2.27 -7.06 -1.26
CA LEU A 24 3.41 -6.26 -1.68
C LEU A 24 4.41 -7.13 -2.45
N PRO A 25 5.18 -6.53 -3.37
CA PRO A 25 6.21 -7.26 -4.07
C PRO A 25 7.39 -7.53 -3.14
N GLU A 26 8.20 -8.53 -3.48
CA GLU A 26 9.44 -8.82 -2.75
C GLU A 26 10.34 -7.58 -2.69
N GLY A 27 10.97 -7.36 -1.54
CA GLY A 27 11.82 -6.20 -1.30
C GLY A 27 11.04 -4.93 -0.93
N ALA A 28 9.72 -4.91 -1.04
CA ALA A 28 8.91 -3.83 -0.48
C ALA A 28 8.79 -3.97 1.04
N THR A 29 9.13 -2.90 1.75
CA THR A 29 8.94 -2.79 3.19
C THR A 29 7.86 -1.76 3.46
N PRO A 30 6.68 -2.17 3.94
CA PRO A 30 5.64 -1.22 4.32
C PRO A 30 5.98 -0.55 5.65
N LEU A 31 5.64 0.74 5.77
CA LEU A 31 5.93 1.55 6.95
C LEU A 31 4.66 1.97 7.69
N ALA A 32 3.65 2.44 6.96
CA ALA A 32 2.42 2.97 7.54
C ALA A 32 1.24 2.96 6.58
N ILE A 33 0.02 2.86 7.11
CA ILE A 33 -1.24 3.12 6.39
C ILE A 33 -1.90 4.35 7.02
N ASN A 34 -2.17 5.38 6.22
CA ASN A 34 -2.72 6.67 6.69
C ASN A 34 -1.90 7.29 7.84
N GLY A 35 -0.58 7.09 7.84
CA GLY A 35 0.31 7.57 8.89
C GLY A 35 0.31 6.72 10.18
N LEU A 36 -0.52 5.67 10.26
CA LEU A 36 -0.47 4.71 11.36
C LEU A 36 0.61 3.67 11.07
N PRO A 37 1.63 3.52 11.94
CA PRO A 37 2.75 2.64 11.68
C PRO A 37 2.31 1.17 11.67
N ILE A 38 2.84 0.41 10.73
CA ILE A 38 2.68 -1.05 10.68
C ILE A 38 3.79 -1.63 11.56
N LYS A 39 3.42 -2.45 12.54
CA LYS A 39 4.37 -2.98 13.53
C LYS A 39 5.20 -4.15 13.00
N ASP A 40 4.62 -4.93 12.10
CA ASP A 40 5.23 -6.12 11.53
C ASP A 40 5.43 -5.94 10.02
N ALA A 41 6.54 -6.44 9.48
CA ALA A 41 6.82 -6.40 8.05
C ALA A 41 5.95 -7.44 7.30
N GLU A 42 4.64 -7.26 7.33
CA GLU A 42 3.69 -8.10 6.62
C GLU A 42 3.76 -7.81 5.12
N GLN A 43 3.86 -8.87 4.31
CA GLN A 43 3.77 -8.72 2.85
C GLN A 43 2.34 -8.58 2.37
N THR A 44 1.34 -9.00 3.15
CA THR A 44 -0.07 -8.81 2.80
C THR A 44 -0.69 -7.88 3.82
N LEU A 45 -1.11 -6.71 3.35
CA LEU A 45 -1.71 -5.66 4.15
C LEU A 45 -3.22 -5.67 4.02
N THR A 46 -3.90 -5.32 5.11
CA THR A 46 -5.36 -5.18 5.13
C THR A 46 -5.74 -3.70 5.06
N PHE A 47 -6.61 -3.35 4.12
CA PHE A 47 -7.10 -2.01 3.86
C PHE A 47 -8.59 -1.91 4.18
N ALA A 48 -8.96 -0.96 5.04
CA ALA A 48 -10.36 -0.58 5.20
C ALA A 48 -10.92 0.07 3.91
N GLU A 49 -12.23 0.24 3.85
CA GLU A 49 -12.89 0.89 2.71
C GLU A 49 -12.38 2.33 2.47
N GLY A 50 -12.38 2.74 1.20
CA GLY A 50 -12.12 4.10 0.78
C GLY A 50 -10.67 4.37 0.38
N LYS A 51 -10.33 5.66 0.27
CA LYS A 51 -8.99 6.10 -0.14
C LYS A 51 -8.03 6.06 1.04
N GLN A 52 -6.91 5.36 0.85
CA GLN A 52 -5.87 5.25 1.86
C GLN A 52 -4.50 5.56 1.28
N VAL A 53 -3.58 5.93 2.16
CA VAL A 53 -2.18 6.22 1.82
C VAL A 53 -1.31 5.14 2.40
N LEU A 54 -0.64 4.38 1.55
CA LEU A 54 0.42 3.47 1.95
C LEU A 54 1.77 4.17 1.88
N SER A 55 2.51 4.15 2.99
CA SER A 55 3.91 4.56 3.04
C SER A 55 4.79 3.32 3.02
N LEU A 56 5.80 3.29 2.17
CA LEU A 56 6.65 2.12 1.99
C LEU A 56 8.05 2.50 1.49
N ARG A 57 8.97 1.54 1.50
CA ARG A 57 10.30 1.59 0.86
C ARG A 57 10.50 0.33 0.04
N TYR A 58 11.42 0.35 -0.92
CA TYR A 58 11.81 -0.85 -1.63
C TYR A 58 13.30 -1.08 -1.56
N GLU A 59 13.66 -2.35 -1.56
CA GLU A 59 15.02 -2.84 -1.63
C GLU A 59 15.04 -3.82 -2.79
N GLN A 60 15.99 -3.66 -3.71
CA GLN A 60 16.17 -4.68 -4.73
C GLN A 60 17.63 -5.08 -4.79
N SER A 61 17.85 -6.38 -4.60
CA SER A 61 19.17 -6.97 -4.74
C SER A 61 19.49 -7.16 -6.22
N PHE A 62 20.22 -6.21 -6.78
CA PHE A 62 20.85 -6.40 -8.08
C PHE A 62 22.14 -7.20 -7.88
N ARG A 63 22.11 -8.50 -8.23
CA ARG A 63 23.27 -9.37 -8.57
C ARG A 63 23.84 -10.25 -7.42
N PRO A 64 24.65 -11.29 -7.73
CA PRO A 64 25.00 -12.34 -6.77
C PRO A 64 26.07 -11.88 -5.76
N LEU A 65 25.87 -12.29 -4.50
CA LEU A 65 26.75 -12.36 -3.31
C LEU A 65 27.75 -11.24 -2.94
N PHE A 66 28.17 -10.31 -3.83
CA PHE A 66 29.29 -9.38 -3.55
C PHE A 66 29.10 -7.93 -4.03
N THR A 67 27.88 -7.53 -4.42
CA THR A 67 27.58 -6.14 -4.83
C THR A 67 26.74 -5.46 -3.74
N PRO A 68 26.97 -4.19 -3.39
CA PRO A 68 26.19 -3.49 -2.37
C PRO A 68 24.70 -3.40 -2.76
N ASN A 69 23.83 -3.66 -1.80
CA ASN A 69 22.38 -3.51 -1.95
C ASN A 69 22.03 -2.07 -2.35
N LEU A 70 21.17 -1.91 -3.36
CA LEU A 70 20.56 -0.63 -3.70
C LEU A 70 19.23 -0.51 -2.95
N TYR A 71 19.20 0.42 -2.00
CA TYR A 71 17.99 0.77 -1.25
C TYR A 71 17.29 1.94 -1.95
N SER A 72 15.96 1.93 -1.96
CA SER A 72 15.22 3.14 -2.31
C SER A 72 15.43 4.16 -1.18
N THR A 73 15.99 5.29 -1.57
CA THR A 73 15.96 6.53 -0.80
C THR A 73 15.32 7.53 -1.75
N PRO A 74 14.01 7.84 -1.59
CA PRO A 74 13.28 8.08 -0.32
C PRO A 74 12.19 7.04 0.06
N THR A 75 11.39 7.36 1.08
CA THR A 75 10.09 6.74 1.39
C THR A 75 9.06 7.19 0.37
N TRP A 76 8.29 6.24 -0.16
CA TRP A 76 7.25 6.48 -1.14
C TRP A 76 5.87 6.45 -0.50
N LEU A 77 5.02 7.39 -0.91
CA LEU A 77 3.62 7.50 -0.54
C LEU A 77 2.76 7.14 -1.75
N VAL A 78 1.88 6.17 -1.58
CA VAL A 78 1.00 5.66 -2.63
C VAL A 78 -0.44 5.84 -2.20
N LYS A 79 -1.23 6.60 -2.96
CA LYS A 79 -2.68 6.73 -2.76
C LYS A 79 -3.38 5.55 -3.43
N LEU A 80 -4.15 4.81 -2.65
CA LEU A 80 -4.85 3.60 -3.06
C LEU A 80 -6.34 3.74 -2.79
N SER A 81 -7.16 3.20 -3.70
CA SER A 81 -8.62 3.12 -3.55
C SER A 81 -9.02 1.69 -3.89
N LEU A 82 -8.98 0.82 -2.88
CA LEU A 82 -9.20 -0.62 -3.05
C LEU A 82 -10.64 -0.97 -2.70
N GLU A 83 -11.25 -1.87 -3.47
CA GLU A 83 -12.63 -2.30 -3.21
C GLU A 83 -12.67 -3.30 -2.05
N PRO A 84 -13.59 -3.12 -1.09
CA PRO A 84 -13.79 -4.05 0.03
C PRO A 84 -13.97 -5.51 -0.43
N GLY A 85 -13.28 -6.44 0.25
CA GLY A 85 -13.39 -7.88 0.00
C GLY A 85 -12.66 -8.37 -1.25
N GLN A 86 -11.93 -7.51 -1.95
CA GLN A 86 -11.06 -7.88 -3.05
C GLN A 86 -9.61 -8.05 -2.60
N SER A 87 -8.88 -8.88 -3.34
CA SER A 87 -7.43 -9.06 -3.17
C SER A 87 -6.69 -8.40 -4.33
N TYR A 88 -5.66 -7.64 -3.98
CA TYR A 88 -4.82 -6.91 -4.90
C TYR A 88 -3.35 -7.29 -4.71
N GLN A 89 -2.56 -7.03 -5.75
CA GLN A 89 -1.11 -7.12 -5.69
C GLN A 89 -0.50 -5.80 -6.15
N LEU A 90 0.45 -5.28 -5.38
CA LEU A 90 1.30 -4.19 -5.82
C LEU A 90 2.47 -4.78 -6.59
N GLU A 91 2.68 -4.31 -7.81
CA GLU A 91 3.86 -4.65 -8.62
C GLU A 91 4.69 -3.41 -8.88
N LEU A 92 6.00 -3.62 -8.96
CA LEU A 92 6.95 -2.65 -9.46
C LEU A 92 7.05 -2.80 -10.97
N ASP A 93 6.89 -1.70 -11.71
CA ASP A 93 7.07 -1.68 -13.17
C ASP A 93 8.57 -1.62 -13.51
N ALA A 94 9.22 -2.74 -13.23
CA ALA A 94 10.66 -2.93 -13.30
C ALA A 94 11.20 -2.71 -14.73
N PRO A 95 12.24 -1.88 -14.92
CA PRO A 95 12.83 -1.70 -16.23
C PRO A 95 13.61 -2.93 -16.68
N GLU A 96 13.52 -3.25 -17.97
CA GLU A 96 14.25 -4.39 -18.56
C GLU A 96 15.78 -4.16 -18.58
N GLN A 97 16.22 -2.90 -18.66
CA GLN A 97 17.63 -2.58 -18.88
C GLN A 97 18.34 -2.17 -17.59
N ALA A 98 19.48 -2.81 -17.30
CA ALA A 98 20.32 -2.55 -16.13
C ALA A 98 20.60 -1.05 -15.88
N LYS A 99 20.82 -0.25 -16.94
CA LYS A 99 21.11 1.19 -16.86
C LYS A 99 19.94 2.06 -16.40
N GLN A 100 18.70 1.58 -16.51
CA GLN A 100 17.49 2.32 -16.14
C GLN A 100 17.15 2.17 -14.67
N TRP A 101 17.72 1.17 -13.99
CA TRP A 101 17.46 0.88 -12.60
C TRP A 101 17.80 2.01 -11.65
N GLN A 102 18.89 2.76 -11.92
CA GLN A 102 19.23 3.91 -11.07
C GLN A 102 18.14 4.99 -11.09
N ALA A 103 17.55 5.27 -12.25
CA ALA A 103 16.45 6.22 -12.37
C ALA A 103 15.17 5.64 -11.75
N PHE A 104 14.88 4.37 -11.98
CA PHE A 104 13.74 3.67 -11.37
C PHE A 104 13.78 3.72 -9.84
N MET A 105 14.94 3.52 -9.21
CA MET A 105 15.07 3.60 -7.75
C MET A 105 14.78 5.00 -7.18
N GLN A 106 14.87 6.04 -8.02
CA GLN A 106 14.55 7.43 -7.66
C GLN A 106 13.11 7.83 -7.99
N ALA A 107 12.41 7.07 -8.83
CA ALA A 107 11.02 7.31 -9.25
C ALA A 107 10.44 5.99 -9.80
N PRO A 108 10.04 5.05 -8.92
CA PRO A 108 9.60 3.74 -9.36
C PRO A 108 8.24 3.83 -10.04
N GLY A 109 8.09 3.17 -11.18
CA GLY A 109 6.77 2.86 -11.71
C GLY A 109 6.11 1.81 -10.83
N MET A 110 4.83 2.00 -10.51
CA MET A 110 4.05 1.06 -9.71
C MET A 110 2.69 0.82 -10.33
N VAL A 111 2.22 -0.42 -10.21
CA VAL A 111 0.87 -0.80 -10.62
C VAL A 111 0.22 -1.62 -9.54
N VAL A 112 -1.09 -1.47 -9.38
CA VAL A 112 -1.93 -2.35 -8.60
C VAL A 112 -2.63 -3.30 -9.58
N VAL A 113 -2.56 -4.58 -9.29
CA VAL A 113 -3.19 -5.66 -10.05
C VAL A 113 -4.32 -6.23 -9.23
N ASP A 114 -5.53 -6.26 -9.77
CA ASP A 114 -6.68 -6.89 -9.11
C ASP A 114 -6.74 -8.41 -9.35
N SER A 115 -7.72 -9.07 -8.76
CA SER A 115 -7.94 -10.52 -8.91
C SER A 115 -8.27 -10.97 -10.34
N GLU A 116 -8.71 -10.05 -11.21
CA GLU A 116 -9.01 -10.31 -12.61
C GLU A 116 -7.78 -10.09 -13.51
N GLY A 117 -6.68 -9.58 -12.95
CA GLY A 117 -5.45 -9.25 -13.66
C GLY A 117 -5.46 -7.86 -14.29
N ASN A 118 -6.45 -7.01 -13.99
CA ASN A 118 -6.47 -5.63 -14.47
C ASN A 118 -5.38 -4.85 -13.75
N ARG A 119 -4.56 -4.13 -14.54
CA ARG A 119 -3.43 -3.35 -14.05
C ARG A 119 -3.80 -1.88 -14.01
N GLN A 120 -3.82 -1.29 -12.82
CA GLN A 120 -4.03 0.13 -12.61
C GLN A 120 -2.72 0.81 -12.19
N PRO A 121 -2.19 1.79 -12.95
CA PRO A 121 -1.01 2.53 -12.53
C PRO A 121 -1.33 3.34 -11.27
N VAL A 122 -0.37 3.34 -10.35
CA VAL A 122 -0.40 4.20 -9.17
C VAL A 122 0.82 5.10 -9.18
N GLU A 123 0.63 6.35 -8.77
CA GLU A 123 1.67 7.37 -8.80
C GLU A 123 2.30 7.47 -7.41
N PRO A 124 3.51 6.92 -7.19
CA PRO A 124 4.22 7.08 -5.94
C PRO A 124 4.84 8.47 -5.87
N LYS A 125 4.71 9.09 -4.71
CA LYS A 125 5.29 10.43 -4.45
C LYS A 125 6.08 10.44 -3.17
N THR A 126 7.05 11.33 -3.08
CA THR A 126 7.73 11.64 -1.81
C THR A 126 6.86 12.58 -0.98
N VAL A 127 7.21 12.75 0.30
CA VAL A 127 6.55 13.73 1.18
C VAL A 127 6.67 15.13 0.60
N GLU A 128 7.86 15.50 0.12
CA GLU A 128 8.14 16.81 -0.45
C GLU A 128 7.29 17.08 -1.69
N GLN A 129 7.16 16.08 -2.58
CA GLN A 129 6.33 16.19 -3.77
C GLN A 129 4.85 16.42 -3.44
N TRP A 130 4.33 15.76 -2.40
CA TRP A 130 2.96 16.01 -1.93
C TRP A 130 2.77 17.37 -1.28
N LEU A 131 3.75 17.84 -0.52
CA LEU A 131 3.66 19.16 0.11
C LEU A 131 3.58 20.28 -0.94
N VAL A 132 4.29 20.13 -2.06
CA VAL A 132 4.23 21.10 -3.18
C VAL A 132 2.84 21.16 -3.81
N GLU A 133 2.10 20.04 -3.88
CA GLU A 133 0.74 20.01 -4.45
C GLU A 133 -0.33 20.66 -3.57
N LEU A 134 -0.02 20.88 -2.28
CA LEU A 134 -0.94 21.47 -1.31
C LEU A 134 -0.79 22.99 -1.18
N LEU A 135 0.25 23.57 -1.79
CA LEU A 135 0.58 25.00 -1.78
C LEU A 135 0.08 25.68 -3.05
#